data_AF-A0AAV5VFN7-F1
#
_entry.id   AF-A0AAV5VFN7-F1
#
_cell.length_a   1.000
_cell.length_b   1.000
_cell.length_c   1.000
_cell.angle_alpha   90.00
_cell.angle_beta   90.00
_cell.angle_gamma   90.00
#
_symmetry.space_group_name_H-M   'P 1'
#
loop_
_entity.id
_entity.type
_entity.pdbx_description
1 polymer ?
#
loop_
_entity_poly.entity_id
_entity_poly.type
_entity_poly.pdbx_seq_one_letter_code
_entity_poly.pdbx_strand_id
1 'polypeptide(L)'
;SMWAYSQWVRQIYLACIPAYPIGYMVVNSIRDDFFFTKLWVRRSELAPSDHLREIVESEFDRLEDVAVPKVKVFLTDSLEPRVYGGLFLRNGAEIQFPLATSFVDIEYARRLGGHIEMDFGQLRNRRKLESCSNIAEEMLTRMMMSEQAKRFLVQRELQRANDGLLFCLPLFGWALFSTAGYPVLIVLSRFIGWSGSFIASLGGATLAYREFLKKFEGFAALRMDEKTVRISPKYEEGARDYLATQMAVGRMLKKVMGSEGVLRIAKNGDLLADPVPYSKRLRAIDQLKLTHAEPSK
;
A
#
# COMPACT_ATOMS: atom_id res chain seq x y z
N SER A 1 -24.92 -18.72 36.22
CA SER A 1 -24.39 -17.83 37.27
C SER A 1 -23.73 -16.62 36.64
N MET A 2 -23.81 -15.44 37.26
CA MET A 2 -23.18 -14.19 36.76
C MET A 2 -21.66 -14.32 36.60
N TRP A 3 -21.04 -15.20 37.39
CA TRP A 3 -19.63 -15.56 37.27
C TRP A 3 -19.31 -16.27 35.94
N ALA A 4 -20.09 -17.28 35.54
CA ALA A 4 -19.89 -17.97 34.25
C ALA A 4 -20.01 -17.00 33.07
N TYR A 5 -20.97 -16.08 33.11
CA TYR A 5 -21.13 -15.05 32.08
C TYR A 5 -19.91 -14.14 31.94
N SER A 6 -19.35 -13.67 33.07
CA SER A 6 -18.14 -12.85 33.07
C SER A 6 -16.91 -13.57 32.51
N GLN A 7 -16.79 -14.88 32.76
CA GLN A 7 -15.69 -15.69 32.22
C GLN A 7 -15.81 -15.85 30.70
N TRP A 8 -17.02 -16.10 30.19
CA TRP A 8 -17.28 -16.17 28.75
C TRP A 8 -16.91 -14.87 28.03
N VAL A 9 -17.31 -13.72 28.56
CA VAL A 9 -16.97 -12.41 27.94
C VAL A 9 -15.46 -12.18 27.90
N ARG A 10 -14.73 -12.56 28.95
CA ARG A 10 -13.26 -12.47 28.98
C ARG A 10 -12.61 -13.41 27.97
N GLN A 11 -13.10 -14.65 27.85
CA GLN A 11 -12.59 -15.62 26.87
C GLN A 11 -12.82 -15.15 25.43
N ILE A 12 -14.01 -14.61 25.14
CA ILE A 12 -14.32 -14.03 23.82
C ILE A 12 -13.37 -12.88 23.51
N TYR A 13 -13.13 -11.98 24.47
CA TYR A 13 -12.18 -10.88 24.28
C TYR A 13 -10.76 -11.36 24.00
N LEU A 14 -10.28 -12.34 24.79
CA LEU A 14 -8.96 -12.92 24.59
C LEU A 14 -8.84 -13.63 23.24
N ALA A 15 -9.92 -14.24 22.73
CA ALA A 15 -9.95 -14.84 21.40
C ALA A 15 -9.86 -13.79 20.26
N CYS A 16 -10.30 -12.55 20.48
CA CYS A 16 -10.14 -11.47 19.51
C CYS A 16 -8.68 -11.01 19.33
N ILE A 17 -7.81 -11.26 20.32
CA ILE A 17 -6.39 -10.86 20.26
C ILE A 17 -5.65 -11.58 19.12
N PRO A 18 -5.66 -12.93 19.01
CA PRO A 18 -5.03 -13.63 17.89
C PRO A 18 -5.85 -13.60 16.60
N ALA A 19 -7.15 -13.29 16.65
CA ALA A 19 -8.02 -13.33 15.48
C ALA A 19 -7.55 -12.42 14.33
N TYR A 20 -7.17 -11.17 14.63
CA TYR A 20 -6.66 -10.25 13.61
C TYR A 20 -5.31 -10.69 13.06
N PRO A 21 -4.29 -11.05 13.87
CA PRO A 21 -3.03 -11.59 13.36
C PRO A 21 -3.20 -12.77 12.42
N ILE A 22 -4.07 -13.72 12.78
CA ILE A 22 -4.38 -14.88 11.94
C ILE A 22 -5.01 -14.43 10.62
N GLY A 23 -6.01 -13.54 10.67
CA GLY A 23 -6.64 -13.00 9.47
C GLY A 23 -5.66 -12.23 8.58
N TYR A 24 -4.81 -11.39 9.16
CA TYR A 24 -3.76 -10.65 8.46
C TYR A 24 -2.76 -11.58 7.78
N MET A 25 -2.31 -12.63 8.47
CA MET A 25 -1.43 -13.65 7.90
C MET A 25 -2.08 -14.38 6.74
N VAL A 26 -3.36 -14.77 6.86
CA VAL A 26 -4.09 -15.43 5.77
C VAL A 26 -4.21 -14.53 4.54
N VAL A 27 -4.52 -13.25 4.73
CA VAL A 27 -4.71 -12.29 3.63
C VAL A 27 -3.37 -11.89 2.98
N ASN A 28 -2.35 -11.61 3.80
CA ASN A 28 -1.10 -11.02 3.34
C ASN A 28 0.05 -12.03 3.19
N SER A 29 -0.03 -13.27 3.68
CA SER A 29 1.06 -14.26 3.52
C SER A 29 0.79 -15.30 2.44
N ILE A 30 -0.48 -15.55 2.13
CA ILE A 30 -0.88 -16.62 1.22
C ILE A 30 -0.84 -16.09 -0.21
N ARG A 31 0.14 -16.54 -0.99
CA ARG A 31 0.32 -16.16 -2.40
C ARG A 31 -0.62 -16.88 -3.36
N ASP A 32 -1.12 -18.05 -2.99
CA ASP A 32 -1.89 -18.88 -3.91
C ASP A 32 -3.39 -18.58 -3.85
N ASP A 33 -4.05 -18.81 -4.99
CA ASP A 33 -5.49 -18.64 -5.20
C ASP A 33 -6.27 -19.71 -4.44
N PHE A 34 -6.44 -19.53 -3.14
CA PHE A 34 -7.41 -20.32 -2.37
C PHE A 34 -8.81 -19.74 -2.57
N PHE A 35 -9.83 -20.60 -2.60
CA PHE A 35 -11.21 -20.16 -2.89
C PHE A 35 -11.70 -19.06 -1.94
N PHE A 36 -11.23 -19.06 -0.69
CA PHE A 36 -11.56 -18.03 0.30
C PHE A 36 -10.76 -16.74 0.12
N THR A 37 -9.52 -16.77 -0.38
CA THR A 37 -8.76 -15.51 -0.58
C THR A 37 -9.39 -14.66 -1.68
N LYS A 38 -10.05 -15.25 -2.68
CA LYS A 38 -10.83 -14.52 -3.71
C LYS A 38 -12.01 -13.71 -3.16
N LEU A 39 -12.58 -14.12 -2.03
CA LEU A 39 -13.65 -13.37 -1.34
C LEU A 39 -13.12 -12.12 -0.63
N TRP A 40 -11.85 -12.12 -0.21
CA TRP A 40 -11.26 -11.05 0.60
C TRP A 40 -10.32 -10.14 -0.20
N VAL A 41 -9.66 -10.66 -1.23
CA VAL A 41 -8.68 -9.94 -2.06
C VAL A 41 -8.96 -10.23 -3.53
N ARG A 42 -9.35 -9.19 -4.28
CA ARG A 42 -9.33 -9.23 -5.74
C ARG A 42 -7.90 -8.99 -6.20
N ARG A 43 -7.18 -10.06 -6.50
CA ARG A 43 -5.87 -9.97 -7.16
C ARG A 43 -6.09 -9.76 -8.64
N SER A 44 -5.25 -8.93 -9.23
CA SER A 44 -5.28 -8.72 -10.67
C SER A 44 -4.45 -9.80 -11.35
N GLU A 45 -5.02 -10.41 -12.38
CA GLU A 45 -4.37 -11.44 -13.19
C GLU A 45 -3.64 -10.86 -14.42
N LEU A 46 -3.55 -9.52 -14.50
CA LEU A 46 -2.92 -8.82 -15.62
C LEU A 46 -1.40 -9.05 -15.62
N ALA A 47 -0.91 -9.62 -16.72
CA ALA A 47 0.50 -9.88 -16.92
C ALA A 47 1.29 -8.57 -17.15
N PRO A 48 2.48 -8.42 -16.55
CA PRO A 48 3.37 -7.30 -16.84
C PRO A 48 3.99 -7.42 -18.23
N SER A 49 4.46 -6.28 -18.78
CA SER A 49 5.28 -6.29 -20.01
C SER A 49 6.63 -6.94 -19.75
N ASP A 50 7.24 -7.53 -20.79
CA ASP A 50 8.55 -8.19 -20.66
C ASP A 50 9.64 -7.21 -20.23
N HIS A 51 9.59 -5.96 -20.72
CA HIS A 51 10.47 -4.89 -20.26
C HIS A 51 10.37 -4.62 -18.75
N LEU A 52 9.16 -4.68 -18.18
CA LEU A 52 9.00 -4.54 -16.73
C LEU A 52 9.57 -5.74 -15.97
N ARG A 53 9.46 -6.95 -16.53
CA ARG A 53 10.08 -8.15 -15.94
C ARG A 53 11.60 -8.04 -15.91
N GLU A 54 12.21 -7.61 -17.01
CA GLU A 54 13.66 -7.37 -17.08
C GLU A 54 14.11 -6.33 -16.04
N ILE A 55 13.37 -5.23 -15.86
CA ILE A 55 13.67 -4.26 -14.81
C ILE A 55 13.59 -4.93 -13.43
N VAL A 56 12.52 -5.69 -13.15
CA VAL A 56 12.36 -6.37 -11.86
C VAL A 56 13.49 -7.36 -11.61
N GLU A 57 13.88 -8.17 -12.58
CA GLU A 57 15.00 -9.09 -12.46
C GLU A 57 16.32 -8.33 -12.19
N SER A 58 16.58 -7.26 -12.95
CA SER A 58 17.80 -6.46 -12.79
C SER A 58 17.90 -5.72 -11.46
N GLU A 59 16.77 -5.35 -10.85
CA GLU A 59 16.71 -4.71 -9.53
C GLU A 59 16.68 -5.76 -8.40
N PHE A 60 16.09 -6.92 -8.65
CA PHE A 60 16.09 -8.06 -7.73
C PHE A 60 17.52 -8.57 -7.48
N ASP A 61 18.36 -8.64 -8.52
CA ASP A 61 19.77 -9.02 -8.38
C ASP A 61 20.58 -8.03 -7.51
N ARG A 62 20.07 -6.81 -7.28
CA ARG A 62 20.70 -5.80 -6.41
C ARG A 62 20.21 -5.87 -4.97
N LEU A 63 19.26 -6.75 -4.64
CA LEU A 63 18.84 -6.96 -3.26
C LEU A 63 19.85 -7.84 -2.54
N GLU A 64 20.37 -7.33 -1.43
CA GLU A 64 21.13 -8.12 -0.46
C GLU A 64 20.16 -8.85 0.50
N ASP A 65 20.63 -9.95 1.08
CA ASP A 65 19.93 -10.71 2.14
C ASP A 65 18.53 -11.20 1.78
N VAL A 66 18.38 -11.90 0.65
CA VAL A 66 17.12 -12.54 0.24
C VAL A 66 17.06 -13.99 0.74
N ALA A 67 16.14 -14.27 1.66
CA ALA A 67 15.96 -15.63 2.19
C ALA A 67 15.26 -16.59 1.20
N VAL A 68 14.26 -16.10 0.45
CA VAL A 68 13.50 -16.89 -0.52
C VAL A 68 13.39 -16.11 -1.84
N PRO A 69 14.07 -16.53 -2.92
CA PRO A 69 14.08 -15.82 -4.19
C PRO A 69 12.87 -16.20 -5.05
N LYS A 70 11.66 -15.98 -4.53
CA LYS A 70 10.41 -16.25 -5.25
C LYS A 70 9.60 -14.96 -5.33
N VAL A 71 9.65 -14.32 -6.51
CA VAL A 71 8.85 -13.12 -6.80
C VAL A 71 7.86 -13.43 -7.93
N LYS A 72 6.60 -13.07 -7.73
CA LYS A 72 5.59 -12.99 -8.80
C LYS A 72 5.27 -11.53 -9.06
N VAL A 73 5.16 -11.15 -10.33
CA VAL A 73 4.86 -9.78 -10.75
C VAL A 73 3.55 -9.75 -11.52
N PHE A 74 2.65 -8.88 -11.12
CA PHE A 74 1.38 -8.61 -11.80
C PHE A 74 1.15 -7.10 -11.92
N LEU A 75 0.17 -6.70 -12.73
CA LEU A 75 -0.27 -5.30 -12.82
C LEU A 75 -1.53 -5.09 -12.01
N THR A 76 -1.69 -3.92 -11.38
CA THR A 76 -2.90 -3.50 -10.67
C THR A 76 -3.58 -2.32 -11.37
N ASP A 77 -4.89 -2.23 -11.18
CA ASP A 77 -5.73 -1.11 -11.59
C ASP A 77 -5.56 0.11 -10.66
N SER A 78 -4.85 -0.05 -9.53
CA SER A 78 -4.52 1.02 -8.59
C SER A 78 -3.32 1.87 -9.04
N LEU A 79 -3.29 3.14 -8.62
CA LEU A 79 -2.18 4.07 -8.88
C LEU A 79 -0.95 3.81 -8.00
N GLU A 80 -1.13 3.13 -6.86
CA GLU A 80 -0.05 2.70 -5.97
C GLU A 80 0.17 1.18 -6.10
N PRO A 81 1.44 0.73 -6.04
CA PRO A 81 1.75 -0.69 -5.99
C PRO A 81 1.23 -1.37 -4.72
N ARG A 82 1.05 -2.68 -4.80
CA ARG A 82 0.71 -3.54 -3.65
C ARG A 82 1.68 -4.70 -3.54
N VAL A 83 2.07 -5.01 -2.31
CA VAL A 83 2.92 -6.16 -1.99
C VAL A 83 2.12 -7.12 -1.13
N TYR A 84 2.10 -8.38 -1.57
CA TYR A 84 1.58 -9.50 -0.80
C TYR A 84 2.71 -10.51 -0.59
N GLY A 85 2.67 -11.20 0.54
CA GLY A 85 3.73 -12.10 0.98
C GLY A 85 4.97 -11.33 1.42
N GLY A 86 6.11 -12.00 1.31
CA GLY A 86 7.40 -11.45 1.69
C GLY A 86 8.50 -12.40 1.28
N LEU A 87 9.68 -11.86 0.96
CA LEU A 87 10.85 -12.66 0.57
C LEU A 87 11.41 -13.48 1.74
N PHE A 88 10.94 -13.22 2.96
CA PHE A 88 11.21 -14.01 4.17
C PHE A 88 10.19 -15.16 4.38
N LEU A 89 9.13 -15.25 3.58
CA LEU A 89 8.14 -16.32 3.64
C LEU A 89 8.45 -17.41 2.62
N ARG A 90 8.18 -18.68 2.96
CA ARG A 90 8.39 -19.84 2.06
C ARG A 90 7.68 -19.72 0.70
N ASN A 91 6.54 -19.03 0.68
CA ASN A 91 5.75 -18.78 -0.52
C ASN A 91 6.28 -17.62 -1.37
N GLY A 92 7.23 -16.84 -0.87
CA GLY A 92 7.80 -15.67 -1.55
C GLY A 92 6.90 -14.44 -1.51
N ALA A 93 7.19 -13.49 -2.39
CA ALA A 93 6.47 -12.23 -2.54
C ALA A 93 5.71 -12.16 -3.88
N GLU A 94 4.57 -11.49 -3.87
CA GLU A 94 3.81 -11.07 -5.03
C GLU A 94 3.75 -9.55 -5.04
N ILE A 95 4.24 -8.93 -6.10
CA ILE A 95 4.26 -7.47 -6.25
C ILE A 95 3.35 -7.11 -7.42
N GLN A 96 2.36 -6.27 -7.13
CA GLN A 96 1.43 -5.74 -8.11
C GLN A 96 1.79 -4.28 -8.40
N PHE A 97 2.26 -4.00 -9.60
CA PHE A 97 2.63 -2.64 -10.02
C PHE A 97 1.49 -1.91 -10.72
N PRO A 98 1.37 -0.58 -10.59
CA PRO A 98 0.40 0.19 -11.36
C PRO A 98 0.56 -0.06 -12.86
N LEU A 99 -0.57 -0.07 -13.59
CA LEU A 99 -0.57 -0.29 -15.04
C LEU A 99 0.44 0.59 -15.80
N ALA A 100 0.55 1.84 -15.36
CA ALA A 100 1.45 2.86 -15.89
C ALA A 100 2.92 2.42 -15.93
N THR A 101 3.34 1.57 -14.98
CA THR A 101 4.71 1.07 -14.91
C THR A 101 5.06 0.15 -16.09
N SER A 102 4.05 -0.50 -16.69
CA SER A 102 4.26 -1.38 -17.86
C SER A 102 4.29 -0.64 -19.20
N PHE A 103 3.93 0.65 -19.23
CA PHE A 103 3.87 1.42 -20.47
C PHE A 103 5.27 1.62 -21.07
N VAL A 104 5.50 1.03 -22.23
CA VAL A 104 6.74 1.22 -23.02
C VAL A 104 6.54 2.35 -24.03
N ASP A 105 5.40 2.34 -24.72
CA ASP A 105 5.04 3.30 -25.75
C ASP A 105 3.54 3.66 -25.66
N ILE A 106 3.16 4.79 -26.26
CA ILE A 106 1.79 5.32 -26.27
C ILE A 106 0.83 4.32 -26.94
N GLU A 107 1.25 3.64 -28.01
CA GLU A 107 0.42 2.63 -28.66
C GLU A 107 0.18 1.40 -27.77
N TYR A 108 1.22 0.96 -27.06
CA TYR A 108 1.10 -0.12 -26.09
C TYR A 108 0.20 0.28 -24.92
N ALA A 109 0.35 1.52 -24.44
CA ALA A 109 -0.50 2.10 -23.40
C ALA A 109 -1.96 2.20 -23.85
N ARG A 110 -2.25 2.53 -25.11
CA ARG A 110 -3.62 2.54 -25.67
C ARG A 110 -4.22 1.13 -25.70
N ARG A 111 -3.48 0.12 -26.17
CA ARG A 111 -3.96 -1.27 -26.20
C ARG A 111 -4.27 -1.77 -24.79
N LEU A 112 -3.38 -1.51 -23.84
CA LEU A 112 -3.53 -1.98 -22.47
C LEU A 112 -4.62 -1.18 -21.71
N GLY A 113 -4.64 0.14 -21.87
CA GLY A 113 -5.60 1.05 -21.24
C GLY A 113 -7.03 0.93 -21.81
N GLY A 114 -7.19 0.58 -23.08
CA GLY A 114 -8.51 0.40 -23.71
C GLY A 114 -9.30 -0.81 -23.22
N HIS A 115 -8.64 -1.76 -22.57
CA HIS A 115 -9.26 -2.98 -22.05
C HIS A 115 -9.47 -2.97 -20.53
N ILE A 116 -8.98 -1.95 -19.81
CA ILE A 116 -8.88 -1.99 -18.34
C ILE A 116 -9.62 -0.81 -17.71
N GLU A 117 -10.55 -1.12 -16.82
CA GLU A 117 -11.14 -0.13 -15.91
C GLU A 117 -10.12 0.23 -14.83
N MET A 118 -9.63 1.47 -14.85
CA MET A 118 -8.71 1.93 -13.82
C MET A 118 -9.47 2.25 -12.53
N ASP A 119 -8.93 1.77 -11.40
CA ASP A 119 -9.46 2.05 -10.08
C ASP A 119 -8.81 3.32 -9.53
N PHE A 120 -9.51 4.45 -9.66
CA PHE A 120 -9.08 5.77 -9.18
C PHE A 120 -9.21 5.93 -7.65
N GLY A 121 -9.05 4.84 -6.90
CA GLY A 121 -9.11 4.83 -5.45
C GLY A 121 -10.49 4.52 -4.86
N GLN A 122 -11.40 3.87 -5.61
CA GLN A 122 -12.63 3.28 -5.09
C GLN A 122 -13.14 2.05 -5.86
N LEU A 123 -13.39 0.98 -5.10
CA LEU A 123 -14.06 -0.28 -5.51
C LEU A 123 -15.44 -0.13 -6.19
N ARG A 124 -16.14 1.00 -6.03
CA ARG A 124 -17.53 1.19 -6.49
C ARG A 124 -17.69 2.00 -7.78
N ASN A 125 -16.68 2.77 -8.20
CA ASN A 125 -16.75 3.64 -9.38
C ASN A 125 -15.58 3.35 -10.33
N ARG A 126 -15.47 2.09 -10.75
CA ARG A 126 -14.61 1.70 -11.87
C ARG A 126 -15.21 2.31 -13.14
N ARG A 127 -14.44 3.14 -13.85
CA ARG A 127 -14.85 3.70 -15.13
C ARG A 127 -13.91 3.18 -16.20
N LYS A 128 -14.49 2.67 -17.30
CA LYS A 128 -13.73 2.42 -18.52
C LYS A 128 -13.25 3.77 -19.03
N LEU A 129 -11.94 3.91 -19.22
CA LEU A 129 -11.42 5.03 -19.97
C LEU A 129 -11.83 4.79 -21.43
N GLU A 130 -12.73 5.61 -21.98
CA GLU A 130 -13.05 5.52 -23.41
C GLU A 130 -11.79 5.89 -24.21
N SER A 131 -11.16 4.87 -24.79
CA SER A 131 -9.86 4.86 -25.47
C SER A 131 -9.74 5.81 -26.69
N CYS A 132 -10.81 6.50 -27.08
CA CYS A 132 -10.89 7.30 -28.31
C CYS A 132 -11.08 8.81 -28.07
N SER A 133 -10.90 9.31 -26.85
CA SER A 133 -10.96 10.75 -26.57
C SER A 133 -9.57 11.38 -26.45
N ASN A 134 -9.40 12.62 -26.90
CA ASN A 134 -8.15 13.40 -26.73
C ASN A 134 -7.70 13.46 -25.25
N ILE A 135 -8.65 13.36 -24.33
CA ILE A 135 -8.42 13.33 -22.87
C ILE A 135 -7.78 12.01 -22.44
N ALA A 136 -8.17 10.87 -23.02
CA ALA A 136 -7.59 9.57 -22.73
C ALA A 136 -6.14 9.50 -23.24
N GLU A 137 -5.86 10.05 -24.41
CA GLU A 137 -4.50 10.13 -24.96
C GLU A 137 -3.60 11.02 -24.10
N GLU A 138 -4.05 12.23 -23.73
CA GLU A 138 -3.29 13.10 -22.84
C GLU A 138 -3.07 12.43 -21.46
N MET A 139 -4.02 11.62 -20.99
CA MET A 139 -3.87 10.85 -19.75
C MET A 139 -2.81 9.75 -19.86
N LEU A 140 -2.81 8.97 -20.94
CA LEU A 140 -1.81 7.92 -21.17
C LEU A 140 -0.41 8.51 -21.30
N THR A 141 -0.26 9.62 -22.03
CA THR A 141 1.03 10.33 -22.14
C THR A 141 1.53 10.80 -20.78
N ARG A 142 0.65 11.31 -19.92
CA ARG A 142 1.02 11.71 -18.55
C ARG A 142 1.27 10.54 -17.61
N MET A 143 0.82 9.34 -17.93
CA MET A 143 1.09 8.12 -17.16
C MET A 143 2.42 7.47 -17.57
N MET A 144 3.06 7.91 -18.65
CA MET A 144 4.38 7.42 -19.03
C MET A 144 5.43 7.86 -18.01
N MET A 145 6.03 6.88 -17.34
CA MET A 145 7.10 7.08 -16.37
C MET A 145 8.45 6.92 -17.04
N SER A 146 9.46 7.70 -16.61
CA SER A 146 10.85 7.44 -17.00
C SER A 146 11.32 6.06 -16.54
N GLU A 147 12.39 5.56 -17.15
CA GLU A 147 13.00 4.30 -16.75
C GLU A 147 13.54 4.37 -15.31
N GLN A 148 14.09 5.50 -14.90
CA GLN A 148 14.55 5.74 -13.53
C GLN A 148 13.39 5.69 -12.54
N ALA A 149 12.23 6.25 -12.88
CA ALA A 149 11.02 6.18 -12.06
C ALA A 149 10.52 4.75 -11.88
N LYS A 150 10.55 3.94 -12.96
CA LYS A 150 10.21 2.52 -12.89
C LYS A 150 11.17 1.75 -11.99
N ARG A 151 12.49 1.95 -12.14
CA ARG A 151 13.52 1.32 -11.31
C ARG A 151 13.39 1.71 -9.83
N PHE A 152 13.12 2.99 -9.53
CA PHE A 152 12.82 3.44 -8.17
C PHE A 152 11.60 2.72 -7.58
N LEU A 153 10.50 2.68 -8.32
CA LEU A 153 9.27 2.03 -7.85
C LEU A 153 9.49 0.54 -7.59
N VAL A 154 10.14 -0.15 -8.52
CA VAL A 154 10.48 -1.57 -8.41
C VAL A 154 11.35 -1.83 -7.19
N GLN A 155 12.44 -1.09 -7.04
CA GLN A 155 13.38 -1.28 -5.93
C GLN A 155 12.74 -0.99 -4.57
N ARG A 156 11.89 0.04 -4.49
CA ARG A 156 11.11 0.37 -3.28
C ARG A 156 10.23 -0.79 -2.83
N GLU A 157 9.47 -1.38 -3.75
CA GLU A 157 8.55 -2.47 -3.40
C GLU A 157 9.27 -3.80 -3.16
N LEU A 158 10.38 -4.05 -3.85
CA LEU A 158 11.28 -5.17 -3.58
C LEU A 158 11.88 -5.10 -2.17
N GLN A 159 12.38 -3.93 -1.77
CA GLN A 159 12.86 -3.73 -0.40
C GLN A 159 11.73 -3.86 0.63
N ARG A 160 10.50 -3.43 0.28
CA ARG A 160 9.32 -3.56 1.15
C ARG A 160 8.94 -5.03 1.34
N ALA A 161 9.02 -5.82 0.27
CA ALA A 161 8.80 -7.26 0.32
C ALA A 161 9.88 -8.00 1.12
N ASN A 162 11.10 -7.45 1.20
CA ASN A 162 12.18 -8.02 2.03
C ASN A 162 12.10 -7.60 3.51
N ASP A 163 11.39 -6.52 3.84
CA ASP A 163 11.34 -5.99 5.21
C ASP A 163 10.30 -6.73 6.07
N GLY A 164 10.76 -7.79 6.74
CA GLY A 164 9.94 -8.57 7.68
C GLY A 164 9.47 -7.78 8.91
N LEU A 165 10.18 -6.70 9.29
CA LEU A 165 9.76 -5.86 10.41
C LEU A 165 8.51 -5.06 10.03
N LEU A 166 8.50 -4.44 8.84
CA LEU A 166 7.33 -3.72 8.33
C LEU A 166 6.11 -4.65 8.18
N PHE A 167 6.33 -5.91 7.83
CA PHE A 167 5.26 -6.91 7.77
C PHE A 167 4.68 -7.26 9.15
N CYS A 168 5.54 -7.40 10.17
CA CYS A 168 5.11 -7.82 11.52
C CYS A 168 4.56 -6.68 12.39
N LEU A 169 4.92 -5.42 12.13
CA LEU A 169 4.50 -4.27 12.95
C LEU A 169 2.99 -4.12 13.12
N PRO A 170 2.15 -4.29 12.07
CA PRO A 170 0.69 -4.34 12.23
C PRO A 170 0.21 -5.42 13.20
N LEU A 171 0.80 -6.62 13.13
CA LEU A 171 0.45 -7.76 14.00
C LEU A 171 0.72 -7.42 15.47
N PHE A 172 1.92 -6.91 15.75
CA PHE A 172 2.30 -6.50 17.10
C PHE A 172 1.52 -5.28 17.59
N GLY A 173 1.21 -4.34 16.69
CA GLY A 173 0.35 -3.20 16.98
C GLY A 173 -1.02 -3.66 17.49
N TRP A 174 -1.69 -4.56 16.77
CA TRP A 174 -2.97 -5.10 17.23
C TRP A 174 -2.85 -5.79 18.59
N ALA A 175 -1.86 -6.68 18.74
CA ALA A 175 -1.64 -7.37 20.01
C ALA A 175 -1.45 -6.39 21.17
N LEU A 176 -0.72 -5.29 20.97
CA LEU A 176 -0.51 -4.24 21.97
C LEU A 176 -1.82 -3.53 22.33
N PHE A 177 -2.57 -3.01 21.36
CA PHE A 177 -3.81 -2.28 21.63
C PHE A 177 -4.90 -3.16 22.25
N SER A 178 -5.06 -4.40 21.77
CA SER A 178 -6.03 -5.33 22.34
C SER A 178 -5.62 -5.80 23.74
N THR A 179 -4.33 -6.01 24.00
CA THR A 179 -3.87 -6.35 25.36
C THR A 179 -4.09 -5.19 26.32
N ALA A 180 -3.79 -3.95 25.91
CA ALA A 180 -4.04 -2.75 26.70
C ALA A 180 -5.54 -2.49 26.94
N GLY A 181 -6.41 -2.93 26.03
CA GLY A 181 -7.86 -2.86 26.21
C GLY A 181 -8.41 -3.86 27.23
N TYR A 182 -7.70 -4.95 27.56
CA TYR A 182 -8.20 -5.94 28.51
C TYR A 182 -8.38 -5.39 29.95
N PRO A 183 -7.41 -4.66 30.52
CA PRO A 183 -7.62 -3.94 31.80
C PRO A 183 -8.79 -2.94 31.74
N VAL A 184 -8.95 -2.24 30.61
CA VAL A 184 -10.05 -1.29 30.39
C VAL A 184 -11.39 -2.01 30.48
N LEU A 185 -11.51 -3.20 29.87
CA LEU A 185 -12.70 -4.06 30.00
C LEU A 185 -12.99 -4.39 31.46
N ILE A 186 -11.98 -4.81 32.24
CA ILE A 186 -12.18 -5.16 33.66
C ILE A 186 -12.67 -3.95 34.46
N VAL A 187 -12.08 -2.77 34.28
CA VAL A 187 -12.45 -1.56 35.02
C VAL A 187 -13.86 -1.11 34.65
N LEU A 188 -14.18 -1.01 33.35
CA LEU A 188 -15.51 -0.58 32.87
C LEU A 188 -16.63 -1.57 33.21
N SER A 189 -16.30 -2.86 33.35
CA SER A 189 -17.30 -3.89 33.70
C SER A 189 -17.99 -3.62 35.04
N ARG A 190 -17.32 -2.89 35.94
CA ARG A 190 -17.86 -2.50 37.26
C ARG A 190 -18.96 -1.44 37.17
N PHE A 191 -18.97 -0.65 36.10
CA PHE A 191 -19.88 0.50 35.95
C PHE A 191 -21.01 0.22 34.97
N ILE A 192 -20.68 -0.36 33.80
CA ILE A 192 -21.61 -0.50 32.66
C ILE A 192 -21.98 -1.99 32.42
N GLY A 193 -21.45 -2.89 33.26
CA GLY A 193 -21.59 -4.33 33.09
C GLY A 193 -20.65 -4.93 32.02
N TRP A 194 -20.55 -6.26 31.99
CA TRP A 194 -19.58 -6.97 31.16
C TRP A 194 -19.78 -6.76 29.66
N SER A 195 -21.00 -6.78 29.16
CA SER A 195 -21.30 -6.60 27.72
C SER A 195 -20.98 -5.18 27.24
N GLY A 196 -21.38 -4.17 28.00
CA GLY A 196 -21.06 -2.77 27.71
C GLY A 196 -19.55 -2.52 27.74
N SER A 197 -18.85 -3.08 28.72
CA SER A 197 -17.39 -2.97 28.83
C SER A 197 -16.64 -3.67 27.70
N PHE A 198 -17.16 -4.79 27.19
CA PHE A 198 -16.59 -5.49 26.05
C PHE A 198 -16.64 -4.63 24.79
N ILE A 199 -17.82 -4.08 24.47
CA ILE A 199 -18.00 -3.23 23.30
C ILE A 199 -17.14 -1.97 23.41
N ALA A 200 -17.13 -1.32 24.58
CA ALA A 200 -16.33 -0.12 24.80
C ALA A 200 -14.81 -0.38 24.66
N SER A 201 -14.32 -1.46 25.26
CA SER A 201 -12.89 -1.82 25.20
C SER A 201 -12.47 -2.26 23.79
N LEU A 202 -13.18 -3.20 23.18
CA LEU A 202 -12.83 -3.70 21.85
C LEU A 202 -13.01 -2.61 20.79
N GLY A 203 -14.07 -1.82 20.89
CA GLY A 203 -14.31 -0.67 20.02
C GLY A 203 -13.21 0.38 20.16
N GLY A 204 -12.84 0.75 21.39
CA GLY A 204 -11.74 1.68 21.66
C GLY A 204 -10.39 1.18 21.11
N ALA A 205 -10.05 -0.09 21.36
CA ALA A 205 -8.84 -0.71 20.84
C ALA A 205 -8.83 -0.73 19.30
N THR A 206 -9.98 -1.03 18.67
CA THR A 206 -10.12 -1.06 17.20
C THR A 206 -9.95 0.34 16.60
N LEU A 207 -10.53 1.38 17.21
CA LEU A 207 -10.37 2.76 16.75
C LEU A 207 -8.93 3.24 16.91
N ALA A 208 -8.30 2.98 18.05
CA ALA A 208 -6.90 3.30 18.28
C ALA A 208 -5.99 2.59 17.28
N TYR A 209 -6.24 1.30 17.02
CA TYR A 209 -5.50 0.52 16.05
C TYR A 209 -5.68 1.03 14.61
N ARG A 210 -6.89 1.46 14.24
CA ARG A 210 -7.14 2.05 12.92
C ARG A 210 -6.33 3.34 12.70
N GLU A 211 -6.24 4.20 13.72
CA GLU A 211 -5.41 5.40 13.65
C GLU A 211 -3.90 5.06 13.64
N PHE A 212 -3.49 4.03 14.37
CA PHE A 212 -2.14 3.49 14.28
C PHE A 212 -1.82 3.01 12.87
N LEU A 213 -2.69 2.21 12.24
CA LEU A 213 -2.49 1.70 10.89
C LEU A 213 -2.31 2.81 9.85
N LYS A 214 -3.15 3.85 9.88
CA LYS A 214 -3.00 5.00 8.98
C LYS A 214 -1.63 5.68 9.12
N LYS A 215 -1.18 5.89 10.36
CA LYS A 215 0.14 6.48 10.64
C LYS A 215 1.27 5.54 10.21
N PHE A 216 1.10 4.24 10.45
CA PHE A 216 2.05 3.21 10.09
C PHE A 216 2.23 3.11 8.58
N GLU A 217 1.15 3.05 7.80
CA GLU A 217 1.21 3.03 6.33
C GLU A 217 1.98 4.24 5.78
N GLY A 218 1.71 5.42 6.36
CA GLY A 218 2.43 6.64 6.03
C GLY A 218 3.92 6.60 6.37
N PHE A 219 4.25 6.12 7.57
CA PHE A 219 5.64 5.93 8.00
C PHE A 219 6.36 4.92 7.11
N ALA A 220 5.74 3.78 6.81
CA ALA A 220 6.29 2.75 5.95
C ALA A 220 6.58 3.31 4.55
N ALA A 221 5.63 4.05 3.95
CA ALA A 221 5.83 4.67 2.64
C ALA A 221 7.05 5.61 2.61
N LEU A 222 7.16 6.51 3.60
CA LEU A 222 8.28 7.46 3.69
C LEU A 222 9.63 6.76 3.95
N ARG A 223 9.65 5.78 4.86
CA ARG A 223 10.85 5.00 5.18
C ARG A 223 11.35 4.23 3.96
N MET A 224 10.45 3.65 3.16
CA MET A 224 10.83 2.92 1.95
C MET A 224 11.32 3.85 0.85
N ASP A 225 10.69 5.02 0.68
CA ASP A 225 11.19 6.05 -0.26
C ASP A 225 12.61 6.47 0.11
N GLU A 226 12.83 6.80 1.39
CA GLU A 226 14.14 7.20 1.91
C GLU A 226 15.18 6.09 1.75
N LYS A 227 14.85 4.85 2.11
CA LYS A 227 15.75 3.70 1.96
C LYS A 227 16.17 3.47 0.51
N THR A 228 15.26 3.67 -0.44
CA THR A 228 15.51 3.46 -1.87
C THR A 228 16.35 4.58 -2.46
N VAL A 229 16.02 5.84 -2.14
CA VAL A 229 16.74 7.02 -2.62
C VAL A 229 18.20 7.01 -2.13
N ARG A 230 18.45 6.50 -0.91
CA ARG A 230 19.81 6.40 -0.34
C ARG A 230 20.75 5.42 -1.07
N ILE A 231 20.24 4.53 -1.92
CA ILE A 231 21.08 3.55 -2.64
C ILE A 231 21.96 4.27 -3.68
N SER A 232 21.38 5.20 -4.43
CA SER A 232 22.07 5.88 -5.54
C SER A 232 21.32 7.14 -5.97
N PRO A 233 22.02 8.20 -6.42
CA PRO A 233 21.40 9.42 -6.96
C PRO A 233 20.40 9.16 -8.09
N LYS A 234 20.58 8.08 -8.86
CA LYS A 234 19.62 7.70 -9.92
C LYS A 234 18.23 7.37 -9.38
N TYR A 235 18.15 6.79 -8.18
CA TYR A 235 16.86 6.52 -7.53
C TYR A 235 16.22 7.80 -6.98
N GLU A 236 17.01 8.81 -6.61
CA GLU A 236 16.50 10.14 -6.23
C GLU A 236 15.79 10.81 -7.41
N GLU A 237 16.43 10.83 -8.58
CA GLU A 237 15.84 11.35 -9.82
C GLU A 237 14.57 10.57 -10.20
N GLY A 238 14.65 9.24 -10.14
CA GLY A 238 13.49 8.38 -10.38
C GLY A 238 12.34 8.63 -9.41
N ALA A 239 12.62 8.85 -8.13
CA ALA A 239 11.60 9.15 -7.12
C ALA A 239 10.90 10.49 -7.39
N ARG A 240 11.68 11.54 -7.74
CA ARG A 240 11.11 12.83 -8.10
C ARG A 240 10.20 12.72 -9.32
N ASP A 241 10.66 12.05 -10.36
CA ASP A 241 9.89 11.87 -11.58
C ASP A 241 8.61 11.05 -11.33
N TYR A 242 8.71 9.95 -10.58
CA TYR A 242 7.55 9.14 -10.20
C TYR A 242 6.49 9.97 -9.45
N LEU A 243 6.90 10.69 -8.39
CA LEU A 243 5.97 11.45 -7.57
C LEU A 243 5.36 12.64 -8.34
N ALA A 244 6.15 13.33 -9.16
CA ALA A 244 5.67 14.40 -10.02
C ALA A 244 4.65 13.89 -11.05
N THR A 245 4.94 12.72 -11.65
CA THR A 245 4.05 12.03 -12.58
C THR A 245 2.73 11.66 -11.91
N GLN A 246 2.75 11.05 -10.71
CA GLN A 246 1.52 10.72 -9.97
C GLN A 246 0.68 11.96 -9.65
N MET A 247 1.32 13.05 -9.21
CA MET A 247 0.62 14.31 -9.00
C MET A 247 0.03 14.89 -10.29
N ALA A 248 0.74 14.77 -11.42
CA ALA A 248 0.25 15.23 -12.72
C ALA A 248 -0.97 14.42 -13.21
N VAL A 249 -0.93 13.10 -13.02
CA VAL A 249 -2.06 12.19 -13.28
C VAL A 249 -3.23 12.53 -12.36
N GLY A 250 -3.00 12.71 -11.07
CA GLY A 250 -4.04 13.10 -10.11
C GLY A 250 -4.73 14.42 -10.48
N ARG A 251 -3.96 15.45 -10.89
CA ARG A 251 -4.54 16.72 -11.39
C ARG A 251 -5.40 16.52 -12.62
N MET A 252 -5.05 15.58 -13.50
CA MET A 252 -5.83 15.28 -14.67
C MET A 252 -7.11 14.52 -14.32
N LEU A 253 -7.00 13.49 -13.47
CA LEU A 253 -8.15 12.74 -12.95
C LEU A 253 -9.16 13.65 -12.27
N LYS A 254 -8.69 14.64 -11.50
CA LYS A 254 -9.55 15.66 -10.91
C LYS A 254 -10.40 16.40 -11.95
N LYS A 255 -9.83 16.73 -13.11
CA LYS A 255 -10.56 17.39 -14.21
C LYS A 255 -11.55 16.44 -14.87
N VAL A 256 -11.13 15.20 -15.15
CA VAL A 256 -11.97 14.19 -15.81
C VAL A 256 -13.16 13.75 -14.96
N MET A 257 -12.97 13.63 -13.65
CA MET A 257 -14.01 13.22 -12.71
C MET A 257 -14.97 14.35 -12.30
N GLY A 258 -14.68 15.61 -12.67
CA GLY A 258 -15.52 16.76 -12.36
C GLY A 258 -15.77 16.94 -10.86
N SER A 259 -17.05 16.97 -10.46
CA SER A 259 -17.46 17.19 -9.06
C SER A 259 -16.94 16.11 -8.10
N GLU A 260 -16.88 14.84 -8.53
CA GLU A 260 -16.32 13.74 -7.72
C GLU A 260 -14.81 13.92 -7.50
N GLY A 261 -14.10 14.40 -8.52
CA GLY A 261 -12.65 14.66 -8.45
C GLY A 261 -12.33 15.79 -7.47
N VAL A 262 -13.15 16.84 -7.43
CA VAL A 262 -12.95 17.98 -6.50
C VAL A 262 -13.06 17.55 -5.03
N LEU A 263 -13.95 16.60 -4.71
CA LEU A 263 -14.14 16.10 -3.36
C LEU A 263 -13.00 15.19 -2.86
N ARG A 264 -12.18 14.66 -3.76
CA ARG A 264 -11.25 13.56 -3.47
C ARG A 264 -9.80 13.85 -3.78
N ILE A 265 -9.54 14.74 -4.72
CA ILE A 265 -8.20 15.07 -5.17
C ILE A 265 -7.95 16.55 -4.88
N ALA A 266 -6.85 16.84 -4.19
CA ALA A 266 -6.40 18.19 -3.90
C ALA A 266 -5.99 18.93 -5.20
N LYS A 267 -5.86 20.26 -5.14
CA LYS A 267 -5.49 21.07 -6.33
C LYS A 267 -4.11 20.69 -6.91
N ASN A 268 -3.21 20.22 -6.06
CA ASN A 268 -1.86 19.80 -6.44
C ASN A 268 -1.81 18.38 -7.06
N GLY A 269 -2.91 17.61 -7.00
CA GLY A 269 -3.00 16.24 -7.54
C GLY A 269 -2.91 15.14 -6.48
N ASP A 270 -2.76 15.48 -5.20
CA ASP A 270 -2.75 14.49 -4.13
C ASP A 270 -4.14 13.90 -3.88
N LEU A 271 -4.21 12.60 -3.59
CA LEU A 271 -5.44 11.99 -3.12
C LEU A 271 -5.65 12.32 -1.64
N LEU A 272 -6.83 12.82 -1.29
CA LEU A 272 -7.16 13.25 0.08
C LEU A 272 -7.29 12.07 1.06
N ALA A 273 -7.53 10.86 0.54
CA ALA A 273 -7.66 9.65 1.33
C ALA A 273 -6.31 9.02 1.68
N ASP A 274 -5.22 9.39 0.99
CA ASP A 274 -3.93 8.77 1.19
C ASP A 274 -3.33 9.15 2.56
N PRO A 275 -2.75 8.18 3.30
CA PRO A 275 -2.16 8.45 4.60
C PRO A 275 -0.97 9.42 4.51
N VAL A 276 -0.22 9.37 3.41
CA VAL A 276 0.85 10.33 3.08
C VAL A 276 0.72 10.74 1.62
N PRO A 277 0.34 12.01 1.36
CA PRO A 277 0.24 12.56 0.02
C PRO A 277 1.57 12.53 -0.76
N TYR A 278 1.49 12.41 -2.09
CA TYR A 278 2.67 12.44 -2.98
C TYR A 278 3.51 13.71 -2.79
N SER A 279 2.87 14.87 -2.65
CA SER A 279 3.58 16.13 -2.41
C SER A 279 4.38 16.13 -1.10
N LYS A 280 3.89 15.43 -0.07
CA LYS A 280 4.60 15.31 1.21
C LYS A 280 5.80 14.38 1.09
N ARG A 281 5.67 13.27 0.34
CA ARG A 281 6.77 12.36 0.02
C ARG A 281 7.87 13.08 -0.76
N LEU A 282 7.49 13.88 -1.76
CA LEU A 282 8.42 14.64 -2.59
C LEU A 282 9.24 15.63 -1.75
N ARG A 283 8.57 16.38 -0.86
CA ARG A 283 9.25 17.29 0.08
C ARG A 283 10.22 16.57 1.01
N ALA A 284 9.86 15.37 1.49
CA ALA A 284 10.75 14.58 2.34
C ALA A 284 12.04 14.18 1.59
N ILE A 285 11.92 13.79 0.32
CA ILE A 285 13.07 13.47 -0.53
C ILE A 285 13.94 14.71 -0.78
N ASP A 286 13.33 15.88 -1.04
CA ASP A 286 14.08 17.11 -1.22
C ASP A 286 14.80 17.58 0.06
N GLN A 287 14.24 17.31 1.24
CA GLN A 287 14.87 17.58 2.53
C GLN A 287 16.09 16.69 2.78
N LEU A 288 16.05 15.42 2.37
CA LEU A 288 17.22 14.53 2.47
C LEU A 288 18.42 15.10 1.71
N LYS A 289 18.20 15.67 0.53
CA LYS A 289 19.26 16.31 -0.26
C LYS A 289 19.91 17.50 0.46
N LEU A 290 19.09 18.35 1.10
CA LEU A 290 19.59 19.51 1.85
C LEU A 290 20.47 19.08 3.04
N THR A 291 20.11 17.98 3.70
CA THR A 291 20.84 17.44 4.85
C THR A 291 22.20 16.84 4.44
N HIS A 292 22.33 16.36 3.21
CA HIS A 292 23.58 15.82 2.65
C HIS A 292 24.45 16.89 1.94
N ALA A 293 23.91 18.08 1.67
CA ALA A 293 24.63 19.19 1.07
C ALA A 293 25.38 20.07 2.08
N GLU A 294 25.19 19.85 3.39
CA GLU A 294 26.04 20.44 4.43
C GLU A 294 27.26 19.51 4.68
N PRO A 295 28.46 19.86 4.21
CA PRO A 295 29.66 19.17 4.67
C PRO A 295 29.84 19.48 6.15
N SER A 296 30.08 18.42 6.94
CA SER A 296 30.63 18.54 8.30
C SER A 296 31.79 19.53 8.29
N LYS A 297 31.60 20.67 8.95
CA LYS A 297 32.69 21.62 9.24
C LYS A 297 33.65 21.03 10.27
#